data_AF-A0A843DEL2-F1
#
_entry.id   AF-A0A843DEL2-F1
#
_cell.length_a   1.000
_cell.length_b   1.000
_cell.length_c   1.000
_cell.angle_alpha   90.00
_cell.angle_beta   90.00
_cell.angle_gamma   90.00
#
_symmetry.space_group_name_H-M   'P 1'
#
loop_
_entity.id
_entity.type
_entity.pdbx_description
1 polymer ?
#
loop_
_entity_poly.entity_id
_entity_poly.type
_entity_poly.pdbx_seq_one_letter_code
_entity_poly.pdbx_strand_id
1 'polypeptide(L)' 'MDILKYSEIDLSETIKRSEEDVNNVLDIVSDILDNVKNNGDGAIREYSEKFDGVIIE' A
#
# COMPACT_ATOMS: atom_id res chain seq x y z
N MET A 1 16.21 11.15 -16.52
CA MET A 1 17.12 10.73 -15.43
C MET A 1 17.96 11.95 -15.18
N ASP A 2 17.71 12.60 -14.06
CA ASP A 2 18.18 13.96 -13.85
C ASP A 2 19.35 13.91 -12.88
N ILE A 3 20.48 14.46 -13.31
CA ILE A 3 21.70 14.49 -12.50
C ILE A 3 21.72 15.83 -11.79
N LEU A 4 21.53 15.78 -10.47
CA LEU A 4 21.49 16.96 -9.62
C LEU A 4 22.86 17.20 -8.97
N LYS A 5 23.24 18.47 -8.78
CA LYS A 5 24.43 18.83 -8.00
C LYS A 5 24.08 18.96 -6.53
N TYR A 6 24.88 18.33 -5.67
CA TYR A 6 24.66 18.33 -4.23
C TYR A 6 24.57 19.74 -3.60
N SER A 7 25.32 20.71 -4.11
CA SER A 7 25.32 22.10 -3.63
C SER A 7 24.06 22.89 -4.00
N GLU A 8 23.25 22.37 -4.92
CA GLU A 8 22.10 23.06 -5.53
C GLU A 8 20.77 22.38 -5.14
N ILE A 9 20.77 21.39 -4.25
CA ILE A 9 19.57 20.65 -3.83
C ILE A 9 19.29 20.80 -2.33
N ASP A 10 18.01 20.75 -1.99
CA ASP A 10 17.60 20.39 -0.64
C ASP A 10 17.69 18.86 -0.50
N LEU A 11 18.72 18.40 0.20
CA LEU A 11 18.96 16.97 0.41
C LEU A 11 17.78 16.31 1.12
N SER A 12 17.14 16.99 2.08
CA SER A 12 16.07 16.42 2.89
C SER A 12 14.79 16.17 2.08
N GLU A 13 14.52 17.06 1.12
CA GLU A 13 13.41 16.91 0.17
C GLU A 13 13.75 15.89 -0.93
N THR A 14 14.99 15.90 -1.43
CA THR A 14 15.42 15.01 -2.52
C THR A 14 15.48 13.54 -2.12
N ILE A 15 15.80 13.24 -0.86
CA ILE A 15 15.81 11.86 -0.33
C ILE A 15 14.45 11.42 0.21
N LYS A 16 13.49 12.36 0.34
CA LYS A 16 12.15 12.04 0.81
C LYS A 16 11.51 11.10 -0.22
N ARG A 17 11.02 9.96 0.25
CA ARG A 17 10.20 9.09 -0.59
C ARG A 17 8.88 9.80 -0.88
N SER A 18 8.26 9.50 -2.02
CA SER A 18 6.90 9.98 -2.30
C SER A 18 5.96 9.60 -1.15
N GLU A 19 5.56 10.61 -0.36
CA GLU A 19 4.73 10.42 0.84
C GLU A 19 3.25 10.22 0.52
N GLU A 20 2.82 10.49 -0.72
CA GLU A 20 1.42 10.43 -1.16
C GLU A 20 0.75 9.05 -0.92
N ASP A 21 1.52 7.97 -0.77
CA ASP A 21 0.97 6.62 -0.68
C ASP A 21 0.77 6.09 0.74
N VAL A 22 1.41 6.65 1.77
CA VAL A 22 1.42 5.99 3.09
C VAL A 22 0.07 6.14 3.81
N ASN A 23 -0.50 7.35 3.81
CA ASN A 23 -1.76 7.60 4.51
C ASN A 23 -2.96 6.95 3.81
N ASN A 24 -2.97 6.92 2.47
CA ASN A 24 -4.05 6.29 1.71
C ASN A 24 -4.06 4.76 1.85
N VAL A 25 -2.88 4.13 2.01
CA VAL A 25 -2.79 2.68 2.19
C VAL A 25 -3.29 2.24 3.56
N LEU A 26 -3.10 3.05 4.61
CA LEU A 26 -3.50 2.67 5.97
C LEU A 26 -5.02 2.46 6.10
N ASP A 27 -5.82 3.37 5.55
CA ASP A 27 -7.28 3.26 5.60
C ASP A 27 -7.77 2.02 4.85
N ILE A 28 -7.24 1.78 3.64
CA ILE A 28 -7.58 0.60 2.82
C ILE A 28 -7.23 -0.70 3.56
N VAL A 29 -6.05 -0.75 4.18
CA VAL A 29 -5.62 -1.95 4.92
C VAL A 29 -6.46 -2.15 6.18
N SER A 30 -6.88 -1.08 6.87
CA SER A 30 -7.76 -1.18 8.04
C SER A 30 -9.09 -1.84 7.68
N ASP A 31 -9.71 -1.43 6.57
CA ASP A 31 -10.97 -2.01 6.09
C ASP A 31 -10.81 -3.52 5.75
N ILE A 32 -9.67 -3.90 5.17
CA ILE A 32 -9.35 -5.30 4.89
C ILE A 32 -9.25 -6.10 6.20
N LEU A 33 -8.53 -5.58 7.19
CA LEU A 33 -8.35 -6.22 8.49
C LEU A 33 -9.68 -6.39 9.24
N ASP A 34 -10.54 -5.37 9.22
CA ASP A 34 -11.86 -5.43 9.84
C ASP A 34 -12.77 -6.45 9.14
N ASN A 35 -12.71 -6.53 7.81
CA ASN A 35 -13.43 -7.55 7.06
C ASN A 35 -12.96 -8.97 7.44
N VAL A 36 -11.64 -9.20 7.47
CA VAL A 36 -11.07 -10.51 7.88
C VAL A 36 -11.44 -10.85 9.33
N LYS A 37 -11.46 -9.86 10.23
CA LYS A 37 -11.85 -10.08 11.63
C LYS A 37 -13.31 -10.51 11.78
N ASN A 38 -14.22 -9.96 10.98
CA ASN A 38 -15.65 -10.22 11.08
C ASN A 38 -16.09 -11.45 10.29
N ASN A 39 -15.46 -11.72 9.14
CA ASN A 39 -15.88 -12.75 8.18
C ASN A 39 -14.88 -13.91 8.03
N GLY A 40 -13.72 -13.84 8.70
CA GLY A 40 -12.73 -14.91 8.76
C GLY A 40 -12.24 -15.37 7.39
N ASP A 41 -12.18 -16.69 7.21
CA ASP A 41 -11.71 -17.32 5.96
C ASP A 41 -12.56 -16.97 4.74
N GLY A 42 -13.81 -16.53 4.93
CA GLY A 42 -14.65 -16.03 3.83
C GLY A 42 -14.03 -14.81 3.16
N ALA A 43 -13.57 -13.84 3.97
CA ALA A 43 -12.93 -12.62 3.46
C ALA A 43 -11.57 -12.91 2.80
N ILE A 44 -10.81 -13.89 3.32
CA ILE A 44 -9.54 -14.31 2.70
C ILE A 44 -9.79 -14.82 1.27
N ARG A 45 -10.79 -15.67 1.08
CA ARG A 45 -11.15 -16.20 -0.25
C ARG A 45 -11.57 -15.09 -1.21
N GLU A 46 -12.43 -14.17 -0.75
CA GLU A 46 -12.88 -13.03 -1.56
C GLU A 46 -11.70 -12.14 -1.99
N TYR A 47 -10.75 -11.86 -1.10
CA TYR A 47 -9.58 -11.05 -1.43
C TYR A 47 -8.60 -11.77 -2.36
N SER A 48 -8.41 -13.09 -2.20
CA SER A 48 -7.59 -13.87 -3.14
C SER A 48 -8.21 -13.93 -4.53
N GLU A 49 -9.53 -14.07 -4.65
CA GLU A 49 -10.19 -14.01 -5.96
C GLU A 49 -10.05 -12.60 -6.57
N LYS A 50 -10.24 -11.55 -5.76
CA LYS A 50 -10.21 -10.16 -6.22
C LYS A 50 -8.83 -9.68 -6.69
N PHE A 51 -7.77 -10.00 -5.95
CA PHE A 51 -6.44 -9.45 -6.19
C PHE A 51 -5.54 -10.44 -6.94
N ASP A 52 -5.62 -11.73 -6.60
CA ASP A 52 -4.76 -12.76 -7.17
C ASP A 52 -5.45 -13.50 -8.33
N GLY A 53 -6.77 -13.32 -8.50
CA GLY A 53 -7.55 -14.03 -9.52
C GLY A 53 -7.71 -15.52 -9.23
N VAL A 54 -7.50 -15.94 -7.98
CA VAL A 54 -7.50 -17.36 -7.57
C VAL A 54 -8.61 -17.62 -6.55
N ILE A 55 -9.43 -18.62 -6.84
CA ILE A 55 -10.45 -19.12 -5.91
C ILE A 55 -9.82 -20.21 -5.06
N ILE A 56 -9.91 -20.06 -3.74
CA ILE A 56 -9.40 -21.02 -2.74
C ILE A 56 -10.59 -21.72 -2.05
N GLU A 57 -10.55 -23.05 -1.94
CA GLU A 57 -11.60 -23.88 -1.31
C GLU A 57 -11.45 -23.97 0.22
#